data_AF-A0A4Q3I2B2-F1
#
_entry.id   AF-A0A4Q3I2B2-F1
#
_cell.length_a   1.000
_cell.length_b   1.000
_cell.length_c   1.000
_cell.angle_alpha   90.00
_cell.angle_beta   90.00
_cell.angle_gamma   90.00
#
_symmetry.space_group_name_H-M   'P 1'
#
loop_
_entity.id
_entity.type
_entity.pdbx_description
1 polymer ?
#
loop_
_entity_poly.entity_id
_entity_poly.type
_entity_poly.pdbx_seq_one_letter_code
_entity_poly.pdbx_strand_id
1 'polypeptide(L)'
;MLDLFHTYWPHILFVFSLVAGTAAAIHAAMTKEEVRSAIGWVGIIVLSPIIGASLYMLAGVNRIRRTVISDRRALLQGREWAHFASYDATDALIIKDFGHRFRAMKTLGDRVTSHHLTSGNSILSLDTGDAAYAAMLGAIRKAKKSVILETYIFDRDRIGRQFVEALIAAVKRGVEVRVLIDAVGARYSVPSVLGMLRDGGVGVSVFNGNVIVGLRLPYANLRTHRKILVVDGRVAFTGGINIRESFSSEFNGDGFSLDTHFKVTGPLVADLFAVAAADWQFTTGETLEDDAWELVAPAAEPGKAVIARVVSTGPDRSVETNHKMLMGAFSVARSSIRIVSPYFLPDRELITALVTAARRGVRVDIVVPGANNLTLVDRAMTAQFDQMLKNYCRIWRASGAFNHSKLLTVDSRWSYVGSSNLDPRSLRLNFEVDLEVLDEAFARTLERRIDLMISSSTEVTLHSLRSRPFPVRLIEKVLWLGSPYL
;
A
#
# COMPACT_ATOMS: atom_id res chain seq x y z
N MET A 1 31.75 -30.83 -39.43
CA MET A 1 31.08 -29.84 -38.54
C MET A 1 31.43 -30.05 -37.07
N LEU A 2 31.38 -31.28 -36.55
CA LEU A 2 31.74 -31.57 -35.15
C LEU A 2 33.21 -31.26 -34.81
N ASP A 3 34.16 -31.55 -35.70
CA ASP A 3 35.59 -31.25 -35.47
C ASP A 3 35.89 -29.74 -35.42
N LEU A 4 35.18 -28.96 -36.25
CA LEU A 4 35.28 -27.50 -36.25
C LEU A 4 34.76 -26.93 -34.93
N PHE A 5 33.63 -27.44 -34.45
CA PHE A 5 33.08 -27.04 -33.15
C PHE A 5 34.02 -27.44 -32.00
N HIS A 6 34.54 -28.67 -32.01
CA HIS A 6 35.51 -29.13 -31.02
C HIS A 6 36.80 -28.31 -30.98
N THR A 7 37.23 -27.78 -32.13
CA THR A 7 38.44 -26.96 -32.22
C THR A 7 38.20 -25.53 -31.74
N TYR A 8 37.05 -24.93 -32.09
CA TYR A 8 36.80 -23.50 -31.88
C TYR A 8 35.85 -23.18 -30.72
N TRP A 9 35.26 -24.16 -30.02
CA TRP A 9 34.34 -23.88 -28.92
C TRP A 9 34.88 -22.91 -27.86
N PRO A 10 36.18 -22.88 -27.48
CA PRO A 10 36.67 -21.91 -26.50
C PRO A 10 36.65 -20.47 -27.03
N HIS A 11 36.93 -20.31 -28.33
CA HIS A 11 36.93 -19.00 -29.01
C HIS A 11 35.50 -18.50 -29.20
N ILE A 12 34.60 -19.40 -29.60
CA ILE A 12 33.16 -19.12 -29.71
C ILE A 12 32.61 -18.73 -28.33
N LEU A 13 32.95 -19.48 -27.28
CA LEU A 13 32.53 -19.19 -25.92
C LEU A 13 33.09 -17.85 -25.43
N PHE A 14 34.35 -17.54 -25.73
CA PHE A 14 34.97 -16.26 -25.39
C PHE A 14 34.28 -15.08 -26.08
N VAL A 15 34.07 -15.17 -27.40
CA VAL A 15 33.37 -14.12 -28.16
C VAL A 15 31.94 -13.95 -27.67
N PHE A 16 31.22 -15.05 -27.43
CA PHE A 16 29.87 -15.01 -26.86
C PHE A 16 29.87 -14.36 -25.47
N SER A 17 30.79 -14.75 -24.60
CA SER A 17 30.97 -14.20 -23.25
C SER A 17 31.23 -12.68 -23.31
N LEU A 18 32.10 -12.23 -24.20
CA LEU A 18 32.43 -10.82 -24.37
C LEU A 18 31.22 -10.02 -24.88
N VAL A 19 30.54 -10.51 -25.91
CA VAL A 19 29.37 -9.84 -26.51
C VAL A 19 28.21 -9.79 -25.52
N ALA A 20 27.84 -10.94 -24.93
CA ALA A 20 26.75 -11.03 -23.98
C ALA A 20 27.01 -10.21 -22.72
N GLY A 21 28.23 -10.29 -22.16
CA GLY A 21 28.64 -9.51 -21.01
C GLY A 21 28.64 -8.01 -21.27
N THR A 22 29.25 -7.57 -22.37
CA THR A 22 29.32 -6.15 -22.73
C THR A 22 27.93 -5.58 -22.97
N ALA A 23 27.09 -6.27 -23.75
CA ALA A 23 25.72 -5.83 -24.01
C ALA A 23 24.90 -5.76 -22.71
N ALA A 24 24.99 -6.77 -21.84
CA ALA A 24 24.28 -6.78 -20.57
C ALA A 24 24.77 -5.68 -19.62
N ALA A 25 26.09 -5.44 -19.55
CA ALA A 25 26.68 -4.40 -18.72
C ALA A 25 26.29 -2.99 -19.20
N ILE A 26 26.34 -2.74 -20.52
CA ILE A 26 25.85 -1.49 -21.13
C ILE A 26 24.37 -1.32 -20.81
N HIS A 27 23.55 -2.36 -21.01
CA HIS A 27 22.13 -2.30 -20.69
C HIS A 27 21.91 -2.00 -19.20
N ALA A 28 22.64 -2.65 -18.28
CA ALA A 28 22.58 -2.37 -16.85
C ALA A 28 22.96 -0.93 -16.50
N ALA A 29 24.05 -0.42 -17.06
CA ALA A 29 24.50 0.95 -16.84
C ALA A 29 23.52 2.00 -17.39
N MET A 30 22.87 1.72 -18.52
CA MET A 30 21.97 2.65 -19.19
C MET A 30 20.53 2.63 -18.68
N THR A 31 20.10 1.54 -18.03
CA THR A 31 18.68 1.37 -17.63
C THR A 31 18.44 1.39 -16.14
N LYS A 32 19.47 1.21 -15.31
CA LYS A 32 19.33 1.25 -13.85
C LYS A 32 19.38 2.69 -13.35
N GLU A 33 18.28 3.13 -12.74
CA GLU A 33 18.16 4.47 -12.15
C GLU A 33 19.01 4.62 -10.88
N GLU A 34 19.22 3.52 -10.12
CA GLU A 34 20.05 3.53 -8.92
C GLU A 34 21.49 3.07 -9.21
N VAL A 35 22.46 3.95 -8.95
CA VAL A 35 23.90 3.69 -9.14
C VAL A 35 24.37 2.42 -8.42
N ARG A 36 23.92 2.18 -7.18
CA ARG A 36 24.29 0.99 -6.42
C ARG A 36 23.82 -0.30 -7.08
N SER A 37 22.60 -0.30 -7.62
CA SER A 37 22.05 -1.44 -8.36
C SER A 37 22.79 -1.63 -9.69
N ALA A 38 23.08 -0.53 -10.40
CA ALA A 38 23.84 -0.54 -11.65
C ALA A 38 25.23 -1.15 -11.44
N ILE A 39 26.00 -0.67 -10.45
CA ILE A 39 27.33 -1.17 -10.12
C ILE A 39 27.27 -2.65 -9.70
N GLY A 40 26.27 -3.05 -8.91
CA GLY A 40 26.11 -4.45 -8.51
C GLY A 40 25.92 -5.38 -9.71
N TRP A 41 25.01 -5.03 -10.63
CA TRP A 41 24.77 -5.83 -11.84
C TRP A 41 25.96 -5.80 -12.79
N VAL A 42 26.52 -4.63 -13.07
CA VAL A 42 27.73 -4.50 -13.92
C VAL A 42 28.88 -5.30 -13.33
N GLY A 43 29.10 -5.25 -12.01
CA GLY A 43 30.14 -6.01 -11.33
C GLY A 43 29.96 -7.52 -11.47
N ILE A 44 28.75 -8.04 -11.25
CA ILE A 44 28.42 -9.46 -11.44
C ILE A 44 28.66 -9.89 -12.89
N ILE A 45 28.26 -9.05 -13.86
CA ILE A 45 28.44 -9.32 -15.29
C ILE A 45 29.93 -9.28 -15.67
N VAL A 46 30.71 -8.34 -15.17
CA VAL A 46 32.15 -8.26 -15.48
C VAL A 46 32.91 -9.45 -14.88
N LEU A 47 32.57 -9.87 -13.65
CA LEU A 47 33.22 -11.02 -12.98
C LEU A 47 32.78 -12.37 -13.57
N SER A 48 31.57 -12.45 -14.10
CA SER A 48 31.05 -13.65 -14.77
C SER A 48 30.16 -13.27 -15.94
N PRO A 49 30.71 -13.06 -17.15
CA PRO A 49 29.95 -12.48 -18.26
C PRO A 49 28.78 -13.34 -18.73
N ILE A 50 28.89 -14.67 -18.69
CA ILE A 50 27.81 -15.56 -19.10
C ILE A 50 26.76 -15.71 -18.00
N ILE A 51 27.17 -16.12 -16.79
CA ILE A 51 26.24 -16.36 -15.68
C ILE A 51 25.65 -15.04 -15.22
N GLY A 52 26.46 -14.00 -15.08
CA GLY A 52 26.04 -12.66 -14.69
C GLY A 52 25.11 -12.00 -15.70
N ALA A 53 25.37 -12.09 -17.01
CA ALA A 53 24.42 -11.62 -18.01
C ALA A 53 23.10 -12.42 -17.97
N SER A 54 23.17 -13.73 -17.74
CA SER A 54 21.98 -14.58 -17.61
C SER A 54 21.14 -14.20 -16.38
N LEU A 55 21.77 -14.05 -15.21
CA LEU A 55 21.12 -13.59 -13.98
C LEU A 55 20.54 -12.19 -14.15
N TYR A 56 21.26 -11.28 -14.81
CA TYR A 56 20.78 -9.94 -15.12
C TYR A 56 19.55 -9.99 -16.04
N MET A 57 19.58 -10.81 -17.07
CA MET A 57 18.44 -10.97 -17.97
C MET A 57 17.21 -11.55 -17.28
N LEU A 58 17.40 -12.45 -16.31
CA LEU A 58 16.31 -13.09 -15.55
C LEU A 58 15.74 -12.16 -14.46
N ALA A 59 16.59 -11.46 -13.70
CA ALA A 59 16.19 -10.75 -12.49
C ALA A 59 16.54 -9.24 -12.49
N GLY A 60 17.52 -8.82 -13.29
CA GLY A 60 18.00 -7.45 -13.35
C GLY A 60 17.28 -6.56 -14.35
N VAL A 61 16.83 -7.10 -15.49
CA VAL A 61 16.06 -6.32 -16.47
C VAL A 61 14.65 -6.07 -15.94
N ASN A 62 14.32 -4.80 -15.72
CA ASN A 62 12.96 -4.42 -15.33
C ASN A 62 12.04 -4.51 -16.56
N ARG A 63 11.39 -5.67 -16.74
CA ARG A 63 10.51 -5.95 -17.89
C ARG A 63 9.07 -5.49 -17.67
N ILE A 64 8.76 -4.87 -16.53
CA ILE A 64 7.46 -4.23 -16.30
C ILE A 64 7.43 -2.98 -17.19
N ARG A 65 6.84 -3.12 -18.38
CA ARG A 65 6.47 -1.96 -19.20
C ARG A 65 5.59 -1.06 -18.34
N ARG A 66 5.95 0.23 -18.23
CA ARG A 66 5.22 1.31 -17.51
C ARG A 66 3.78 1.57 -18.03
N THR A 67 3.15 0.60 -18.71
CA THR A 67 2.10 0.86 -19.69
C THR A 67 0.77 0.16 -19.43
N VAL A 68 0.49 -0.43 -18.26
CA VAL A 68 -0.69 -1.34 -18.17
C VAL A 68 -1.66 -1.13 -17.00
N ILE A 69 -1.56 -0.06 -16.22
CA ILE A 69 -2.73 0.43 -15.47
C ILE A 69 -2.88 1.91 -15.78
N SER A 70 -3.38 2.21 -16.97
CA SER A 70 -3.88 3.55 -17.26
C SER A 70 -5.04 3.80 -16.30
N ASP A 71 -4.91 4.70 -15.31
CA ASP A 71 -6.08 5.10 -14.52
C ASP A 71 -7.14 5.58 -15.51
N ARG A 72 -8.25 4.85 -15.53
CA ARG A 72 -9.41 5.08 -16.37
C ARG A 72 -10.19 6.34 -15.97
N ARG A 73 -9.57 7.36 -15.37
CA ARG A 73 -10.17 8.70 -15.30
C ARG A 73 -10.60 9.19 -16.69
N ALA A 74 -9.93 8.74 -17.75
CA ALA A 74 -10.30 9.01 -19.13
C ALA A 74 -11.46 8.15 -19.69
N LEU A 75 -11.94 7.12 -18.99
CA LEU A 75 -13.04 6.24 -19.44
C LEU A 75 -14.35 6.47 -18.68
N LEU A 76 -14.32 7.08 -17.49
CA LEU A 76 -15.51 7.56 -16.77
C LEU A 76 -16.06 8.88 -17.37
N GLN A 77 -16.01 9.08 -18.70
CA GLN A 77 -16.43 10.31 -19.42
C GLN A 77 -17.96 10.51 -19.47
N GLY A 78 -18.62 10.46 -18.31
CA GLY A 78 -20.04 10.73 -18.13
C GLY A 78 -20.34 12.09 -17.46
N ARG A 79 -21.62 12.50 -17.51
CA ARG A 79 -22.14 13.72 -16.85
C ARG A 79 -21.89 13.74 -15.33
N GLU A 80 -21.70 12.57 -14.72
CA GLU A 80 -21.45 12.40 -13.28
C GLU A 80 -20.10 13.01 -12.85
N TRP A 81 -19.05 12.96 -13.70
CA TRP A 81 -17.74 13.51 -13.34
C TRP A 81 -17.73 15.04 -13.22
N ALA A 82 -18.50 15.73 -14.07
CA ALA A 82 -18.63 17.20 -13.96
C ALA A 82 -19.23 17.60 -12.61
N HIS A 83 -20.10 16.76 -12.03
CA HIS A 83 -20.63 16.98 -10.69
C HIS A 83 -19.55 16.76 -9.62
N PHE A 84 -18.76 15.69 -9.70
CA PHE A 84 -17.66 15.46 -8.73
C PHE A 84 -16.55 16.50 -8.82
N ALA A 85 -16.25 17.03 -10.01
CA ALA A 85 -15.27 18.13 -10.18
C ALA A 85 -15.67 19.40 -9.43
N SER A 86 -16.97 19.64 -9.16
CA SER A 86 -17.41 20.77 -8.34
C SER A 86 -16.97 20.68 -6.87
N TYR A 87 -16.56 19.49 -6.42
CA TYR A 87 -16.07 19.25 -5.07
C TYR A 87 -14.56 19.45 -4.94
N ASP A 88 -13.82 19.68 -6.03
CA ASP A 88 -12.39 19.96 -6.00
C ASP A 88 -12.11 21.10 -5.02
N ALA A 89 -11.26 20.82 -4.03
CA ALA A 89 -10.88 21.81 -3.04
C ALA A 89 -10.13 22.95 -3.73
N THR A 90 -10.56 24.19 -3.54
CA THR A 90 -9.88 25.34 -4.15
C THR A 90 -8.62 25.71 -3.36
N ASP A 91 -7.65 26.32 -4.03
CA ASP A 91 -6.46 26.84 -3.35
C ASP A 91 -6.83 27.87 -2.27
N ALA A 92 -7.85 28.70 -2.51
CA ALA A 92 -8.36 29.67 -1.54
C ALA A 92 -8.89 29.00 -0.27
N LEU A 93 -9.64 27.91 -0.41
CA LEU A 93 -10.14 27.11 0.71
C LEU A 93 -8.99 26.55 1.56
N ILE A 94 -8.00 25.92 0.91
CA ILE A 94 -6.85 25.35 1.62
C ILE A 94 -6.02 26.42 2.32
N ILE A 95 -5.77 27.56 1.67
CA ILE A 95 -5.00 28.66 2.28
C ILE A 95 -5.74 29.20 3.50
N LYS A 96 -7.05 29.41 3.39
CA LYS A 96 -7.88 29.95 4.47
C LYS A 96 -7.86 29.05 5.71
N ASP A 97 -8.06 27.75 5.53
CA ASP A 97 -8.30 26.84 6.67
C ASP A 97 -7.01 26.16 7.18
N PHE A 98 -6.05 25.92 6.28
CA PHE A 98 -4.84 25.15 6.58
C PHE A 98 -3.54 25.96 6.38
N GLY A 99 -3.56 27.00 5.53
CA GLY A 99 -2.42 27.87 5.25
C GLY A 99 -1.59 27.46 4.03
N HIS A 100 -0.69 28.36 3.60
CA HIS A 100 0.08 28.21 2.36
C HIS A 100 0.89 26.91 2.24
N ARG A 101 1.38 26.37 3.36
CA ARG A 101 2.16 25.14 3.37
C ARG A 101 1.35 23.91 2.93
N PHE A 102 0.07 23.86 3.30
CA PHE A 102 -0.81 22.77 2.88
C PHE A 102 -1.39 23.00 1.48
N ARG A 103 -1.44 24.24 1.02
CA ARG A 103 -1.66 24.52 -0.42
C ARG A 103 -0.50 23.97 -1.27
N ALA A 104 0.74 24.08 -0.79
CA ALA A 104 1.88 23.44 -1.46
C ALA A 104 1.74 21.91 -1.46
N MET A 105 1.26 21.30 -0.37
CA MET A 105 0.94 19.86 -0.32
C MET A 105 -0.15 19.47 -1.32
N LYS A 106 -1.25 20.23 -1.38
CA LYS A 106 -2.28 20.03 -2.41
C LYS A 106 -1.67 20.07 -3.81
N THR A 107 -0.84 21.08 -4.10
CA THR A 107 -0.21 21.24 -5.42
C THR A 107 0.69 20.06 -5.79
N LEU A 108 1.52 19.59 -4.85
CA LEU A 108 2.34 18.40 -5.04
C LEU A 108 1.45 17.20 -5.34
N GLY A 109 0.47 17.01 -4.48
CA GLY A 109 -0.50 15.96 -4.55
C GLY A 109 -1.28 15.84 -5.85
N ASP A 110 -1.86 16.94 -6.31
CA ASP A 110 -2.61 17.03 -7.57
C ASP A 110 -1.72 16.69 -8.79
N ARG A 111 -0.39 16.73 -8.65
CA ARG A 111 0.58 16.38 -9.71
C ARG A 111 1.10 14.96 -9.64
N VAL A 112 1.17 14.36 -8.45
CA VAL A 112 1.76 13.02 -8.25
C VAL A 112 0.72 11.93 -8.09
N THR A 113 -0.51 12.30 -7.73
CA THR A 113 -1.62 11.37 -7.57
C THR A 113 -2.57 11.48 -8.76
N SER A 114 -3.31 10.40 -9.00
CA SER A 114 -4.31 10.38 -10.06
C SER A 114 -5.61 11.05 -9.65
N HIS A 115 -5.78 11.40 -8.37
CA HIS A 115 -7.01 11.99 -7.82
C HIS A 115 -6.80 13.41 -7.26
N HIS A 116 -7.78 14.30 -7.45
CA HIS A 116 -7.72 15.65 -6.91
C HIS A 116 -8.13 15.65 -5.44
N LEU A 117 -7.62 16.62 -4.69
CA LEU A 117 -8.09 16.86 -3.34
C LEU A 117 -9.53 17.41 -3.37
N THR A 118 -10.48 16.72 -2.76
CA THR A 118 -11.91 17.07 -2.79
C THR A 118 -12.46 17.38 -1.40
N SER A 119 -13.51 18.20 -1.38
CA SER A 119 -14.35 18.51 -0.23
C SER A 119 -15.63 17.66 -0.23
N GLY A 120 -16.52 17.84 0.75
CA GLY A 120 -17.80 17.12 0.80
C GLY A 120 -17.68 15.65 1.24
N ASN A 121 -16.52 15.25 1.78
CA ASN A 121 -16.29 13.88 2.24
C ASN A 121 -16.69 13.71 3.71
N SER A 122 -17.02 12.47 4.08
CA SER A 122 -17.10 12.03 5.47
C SER A 122 -16.24 10.80 5.65
N ILE A 123 -15.51 10.74 6.76
CA ILE A 123 -14.63 9.62 7.11
C ILE A 123 -14.92 9.22 8.55
N LEU A 124 -15.32 7.97 8.74
CA LEU A 124 -15.50 7.35 10.05
C LEU A 124 -14.40 6.30 10.26
N SER A 125 -13.59 6.49 11.30
CA SER A 125 -12.60 5.49 11.74
C SER A 125 -13.31 4.28 12.36
N LEU A 126 -12.86 3.10 11.97
CA LEU A 126 -13.28 1.80 12.47
C LEU A 126 -12.05 1.16 13.09
N ASP A 127 -11.95 1.24 14.42
CA ASP A 127 -10.68 1.03 15.13
C ASP A 127 -10.34 -0.44 15.42
N THR A 128 -11.25 -1.37 15.12
CA THR A 128 -11.09 -2.81 15.34
C THR A 128 -11.65 -3.61 14.16
N GLY A 129 -11.22 -4.87 14.04
CA GLY A 129 -11.78 -5.81 13.07
C GLY A 129 -13.28 -5.98 13.24
N ASP A 130 -13.77 -6.18 14.46
CA ASP A 130 -15.21 -6.39 14.71
C ASP A 130 -16.05 -5.18 14.29
N ALA A 131 -15.61 -3.95 14.61
CA ALA A 131 -16.30 -2.74 14.18
C ALA A 131 -16.32 -2.61 12.65
N ALA A 132 -15.20 -2.95 12.00
CA ALA A 132 -15.10 -2.90 10.55
C ALA A 132 -15.95 -3.99 9.86
N TYR A 133 -15.86 -5.23 10.30
CA TYR A 133 -16.65 -6.35 9.79
C TYR A 133 -18.15 -6.10 9.95
N ALA A 134 -18.60 -5.63 11.12
CA ALA A 134 -19.99 -5.30 11.34
C ALA A 134 -20.50 -4.21 10.38
N ALA A 135 -19.70 -3.16 10.16
CA ALA A 135 -20.05 -2.07 9.26
C ALA A 135 -20.08 -2.51 7.78
N MET A 136 -19.07 -3.26 7.33
CA MET A 136 -18.98 -3.79 5.97
C MET A 136 -20.10 -4.78 5.67
N LEU A 137 -20.30 -5.79 6.52
CA LEU A 137 -21.39 -6.75 6.39
C LEU A 137 -22.76 -6.07 6.44
N GLY A 138 -22.91 -5.05 7.29
CA GLY A 138 -24.10 -4.21 7.36
C GLY A 138 -24.40 -3.49 6.04
N ALA A 139 -23.37 -2.99 5.35
CA ALA A 139 -23.51 -2.38 4.03
C ALA A 139 -23.89 -3.42 2.96
N ILE A 140 -23.19 -4.56 2.89
CA ILE A 140 -23.46 -5.65 1.93
C ILE A 140 -24.89 -6.19 2.08
N ARG A 141 -25.37 -6.35 3.31
CA ARG A 141 -26.76 -6.79 3.57
C ARG A 141 -27.80 -5.78 3.10
N LYS A 142 -27.48 -4.49 3.11
CA LYS A 142 -28.38 -3.40 2.69
C LYS A 142 -28.27 -3.07 1.20
N ALA A 143 -27.23 -3.56 0.51
CA ALA A 143 -26.96 -3.32 -0.90
C ALA A 143 -28.17 -3.60 -1.79
N LYS A 144 -28.38 -2.73 -2.79
CA LYS A 144 -29.53 -2.74 -3.70
C LYS A 144 -29.15 -2.84 -5.17
N LYS A 145 -28.00 -2.30 -5.56
CA LYS A 145 -27.54 -2.25 -6.95
C LYS A 145 -26.27 -3.06 -7.14
N SER A 146 -25.21 -2.72 -6.39
CA SER A 146 -23.89 -3.30 -6.64
C SER A 146 -23.00 -3.37 -5.41
N VAL A 147 -22.07 -4.34 -5.44
CA VAL A 147 -20.98 -4.51 -4.48
C VAL A 147 -19.71 -4.87 -5.24
N ILE A 148 -18.66 -4.06 -5.13
CA ILE A 148 -17.30 -4.44 -5.52
C ILE A 148 -16.42 -4.53 -4.30
N LEU A 149 -15.75 -5.67 -4.14
CA LEU A 149 -14.81 -5.95 -3.07
C LEU A 149 -13.46 -6.32 -3.67
N GLU A 150 -12.42 -5.58 -3.32
CA GLU A 150 -11.02 -5.91 -3.56
C GLU A 150 -10.32 -6.10 -2.21
N THR A 151 -9.59 -7.20 -2.03
CA THR A 151 -8.83 -7.44 -0.79
C THR A 151 -7.58 -8.26 -1.04
N TYR A 152 -6.57 -8.06 -0.18
CA TYR A 152 -5.37 -8.89 -0.16
C TYR A 152 -5.70 -10.29 0.37
N ILE A 153 -6.07 -10.43 1.66
CA ILE A 153 -6.41 -11.73 2.25
C ILE A 153 -7.92 -11.81 2.53
N PHE A 154 -8.50 -12.94 2.14
CA PHE A 154 -9.87 -13.35 2.44
C PHE A 154 -9.86 -14.82 2.84
N ASP A 155 -9.82 -15.07 4.14
CA ASP A 155 -9.71 -16.42 4.69
C ASP A 155 -11.05 -17.15 4.65
N ARG A 156 -11.01 -18.49 4.58
CA ARG A 156 -12.19 -19.35 4.69
C ARG A 156 -12.50 -19.73 6.14
N ASP A 157 -12.33 -18.78 7.05
CA ASP A 157 -12.61 -18.92 8.48
C ASP A 157 -14.05 -18.48 8.83
N ARG A 158 -14.35 -18.31 10.13
CA ARG A 158 -15.67 -17.91 10.60
C ARG A 158 -16.07 -16.51 10.12
N ILE A 159 -15.16 -15.53 10.15
CA ILE A 159 -15.41 -14.19 9.64
C ILE A 159 -15.59 -14.22 8.13
N GLY A 160 -14.70 -14.91 7.42
CA GLY A 160 -14.77 -15.01 5.98
C GLY A 160 -16.06 -15.66 5.47
N ARG A 161 -16.54 -16.71 6.15
CA ARG A 161 -17.83 -17.34 5.84
C ARG A 161 -19.00 -16.37 5.98
N GLN A 162 -19.00 -15.50 6.98
CA GLN A 162 -20.04 -14.46 7.10
C GLN A 162 -20.05 -13.51 5.89
N PHE A 163 -18.87 -13.12 5.39
CA PHE A 163 -18.76 -12.32 4.17
C PHE A 163 -19.26 -13.07 2.94
N VAL A 164 -18.87 -14.33 2.77
CA VAL A 164 -19.34 -15.17 1.66
C VAL A 164 -20.86 -15.28 1.67
N GLU A 165 -21.45 -15.61 2.82
CA GLU A 165 -22.90 -15.73 2.96
C GLU A 165 -23.60 -14.42 2.64
N ALA A 166 -23.08 -13.29 3.11
CA ALA A 166 -23.64 -11.97 2.81
C ALA A 166 -23.56 -11.60 1.33
N LEU A 167 -22.45 -11.91 0.65
CA LEU A 167 -22.24 -11.66 -0.77
C LEU A 167 -23.14 -12.55 -1.64
N ILE A 168 -23.22 -13.85 -1.33
CA ILE A 168 -24.14 -14.78 -2.00
C ILE A 168 -25.60 -14.34 -1.80
N ALA A 169 -25.96 -13.92 -0.59
CA ALA A 169 -27.28 -13.39 -0.31
C ALA A 169 -27.56 -12.10 -1.11
N ALA A 170 -26.55 -11.28 -1.40
CA ALA A 170 -26.70 -10.10 -2.26
C ALA A 170 -26.96 -10.49 -3.71
N VAL A 171 -26.19 -11.43 -4.27
CA VAL A 171 -26.44 -11.99 -5.61
C VAL A 171 -27.86 -12.54 -5.73
N LYS A 172 -28.33 -13.30 -4.73
CA LYS A 172 -29.70 -13.85 -4.71
C LYS A 172 -30.80 -12.77 -4.69
N ARG A 173 -30.49 -11.54 -4.25
CA ARG A 173 -31.41 -10.39 -4.30
C ARG A 173 -31.35 -9.63 -5.63
N GLY A 174 -30.50 -10.06 -6.57
CA GLY A 174 -30.27 -9.37 -7.85
C GLY A 174 -29.26 -8.23 -7.78
N VAL A 175 -28.42 -8.18 -6.74
CA VAL A 175 -27.31 -7.21 -6.64
C VAL A 175 -26.14 -7.71 -7.48
N GLU A 176 -25.55 -6.84 -8.29
CA GLU A 176 -24.31 -7.15 -9.01
C GLU A 176 -23.12 -7.21 -8.04
N VAL A 177 -22.45 -8.36 -7.96
CA VAL A 177 -21.34 -8.55 -7.01
C VAL A 177 -20.06 -8.93 -7.76
N ARG A 178 -18.97 -8.18 -7.51
CA ARG A 178 -17.63 -8.47 -8.02
C ARG A 178 -16.63 -8.56 -6.87
N VAL A 179 -15.85 -9.64 -6.82
CA VAL A 179 -14.86 -9.90 -5.77
C VAL A 179 -13.50 -10.19 -6.39
N LEU A 180 -12.53 -9.33 -6.10
CA LEU A 180 -11.14 -9.48 -6.51
C LEU A 180 -10.26 -9.81 -5.30
N ILE A 181 -9.51 -10.90 -5.39
CA ILE A 181 -8.60 -11.35 -4.33
C ILE A 181 -7.18 -11.46 -4.90
N ASP A 182 -6.17 -11.02 -4.16
CA ASP A 182 -4.78 -11.19 -4.58
C ASP A 182 -4.37 -12.68 -4.69
N ALA A 183 -3.58 -13.02 -5.71
CA ALA A 183 -3.13 -14.40 -5.94
C ALA A 183 -2.28 -14.99 -4.81
N VAL A 184 -1.45 -14.19 -4.15
CA VAL A 184 -0.65 -14.64 -2.99
C VAL A 184 -1.53 -14.65 -1.76
N GLY A 185 -2.35 -13.61 -1.60
CA GLY A 185 -3.35 -13.51 -0.55
C GLY A 185 -4.27 -14.74 -0.45
N ALA A 186 -4.81 -15.19 -1.59
CA ALA A 186 -5.69 -16.36 -1.70
C ALA A 186 -5.03 -17.69 -1.28
N ARG A 187 -3.69 -17.76 -1.23
CA ARG A 187 -2.93 -18.96 -0.82
C ARG A 187 -2.75 -19.07 0.69
N TYR A 188 -3.03 -18.01 1.47
CA TYR A 188 -3.00 -18.10 2.93
C TYR A 188 -4.16 -18.94 3.49
N SER A 189 -5.24 -19.12 2.74
CA SER A 189 -6.37 -19.97 3.11
C SER A 189 -6.42 -21.23 2.25
N VAL A 190 -6.26 -22.39 2.86
CA VAL A 190 -6.41 -23.70 2.21
C VAL A 190 -7.47 -24.53 2.94
N PRO A 191 -8.60 -24.88 2.29
CA PRO A 191 -9.01 -24.45 0.96
C PRO A 191 -9.37 -22.96 0.90
N SER A 192 -9.19 -22.33 -0.27
CA SER A 192 -9.51 -20.92 -0.50
C SER A 192 -11.02 -20.66 -0.50
N VAL A 193 -11.41 -19.41 -0.21
CA VAL A 193 -12.80 -18.93 -0.25
C VAL A 193 -13.37 -18.87 -1.68
N LEU A 194 -12.49 -18.83 -2.70
CA LEU A 194 -12.85 -18.68 -4.12
C LEU A 194 -13.90 -19.69 -4.59
N GLY A 195 -13.80 -20.95 -4.15
CA GLY A 195 -14.77 -22.00 -4.52
C GLY A 195 -16.17 -21.67 -4.01
N MET A 196 -16.29 -21.29 -2.73
CA MET A 196 -17.60 -20.95 -2.14
C MET A 196 -18.26 -19.75 -2.81
N LEU A 197 -17.47 -18.75 -3.20
CA LEU A 197 -17.97 -17.58 -3.93
C LEU A 197 -18.48 -17.97 -5.33
N ARG A 198 -17.72 -18.78 -6.08
CA ARG A 198 -18.14 -19.27 -7.41
C ARG A 198 -19.39 -20.12 -7.35
N ASP A 199 -19.43 -21.09 -6.43
CA ASP A 199 -20.56 -21.98 -6.24
C ASP A 199 -21.84 -21.21 -5.86
N GLY A 200 -21.68 -20.06 -5.20
CA GLY A 200 -22.75 -19.13 -4.84
C GLY A 200 -23.13 -18.12 -5.92
N GLY A 201 -22.55 -18.19 -7.12
CA GLY A 201 -22.85 -17.30 -8.25
C GLY A 201 -22.18 -15.92 -8.17
N VAL A 202 -21.22 -15.71 -7.26
CA VAL A 202 -20.50 -14.44 -7.15
C VAL A 202 -19.46 -14.32 -8.26
N GLY A 203 -19.44 -13.18 -8.96
CA GLY A 203 -18.39 -12.85 -9.93
C GLY A 203 -17.05 -12.66 -9.22
N VAL A 204 -16.21 -13.69 -9.20
CA VAL A 204 -14.95 -13.68 -8.43
C VAL A 204 -13.74 -13.97 -9.32
N SER A 205 -12.69 -13.18 -9.15
CA SER A 205 -11.43 -13.33 -9.89
C SER A 205 -10.21 -13.17 -8.97
N VAL A 206 -9.04 -13.52 -9.50
CA VAL A 206 -7.77 -13.49 -8.77
C VAL A 206 -6.81 -12.51 -9.44
N PHE A 207 -6.48 -11.43 -8.75
CA PHE A 207 -5.52 -10.44 -9.24
C PHE A 207 -4.17 -11.12 -9.45
N ASN A 208 -3.65 -11.00 -10.68
CA ASN A 208 -2.37 -11.58 -11.08
C ASN A 208 -2.27 -13.12 -10.93
N GLY A 209 -3.39 -13.86 -11.07
CA GLY A 209 -3.44 -15.32 -10.87
C GLY A 209 -2.60 -16.20 -11.80
N ASN A 210 -2.13 -15.69 -12.95
CA ASN A 210 -1.48 -16.48 -14.01
C ASN A 210 0.06 -16.60 -13.90
N VAL A 211 0.63 -16.46 -12.70
CA VAL A 211 2.09 -16.47 -12.47
C VAL A 211 2.78 -17.76 -12.96
N ILE A 212 2.06 -18.89 -13.00
CA ILE A 212 2.65 -20.22 -13.29
C ILE A 212 2.76 -20.49 -14.81
N VAL A 213 2.05 -19.76 -15.68
CA VAL A 213 2.09 -19.99 -17.13
C VAL A 213 3.19 -19.13 -17.77
N GLY A 214 4.44 -19.59 -17.69
CA GLY A 214 5.55 -19.47 -18.66
C GLY A 214 6.03 -18.11 -19.22
N LEU A 215 5.25 -17.02 -19.15
CA LEU A 215 5.59 -15.73 -19.79
C LEU A 215 5.30 -14.49 -18.93
N ARG A 216 4.79 -14.64 -17.70
CA ARG A 216 4.47 -13.51 -16.79
C ARG A 216 5.37 -13.41 -15.55
N LEU A 217 6.56 -14.02 -15.55
CA LEU A 217 7.54 -13.90 -14.45
C LEU A 217 7.82 -12.45 -13.98
N PRO A 218 7.90 -11.42 -14.86
CA PRO A 218 8.10 -10.04 -14.41
C PRO A 218 6.97 -9.49 -13.54
N TYR A 219 5.75 -10.03 -13.70
CA TYR A 219 4.58 -9.64 -12.93
C TYR A 219 4.42 -10.47 -11.65
N ALA A 220 5.18 -11.56 -11.47
CA ALA A 220 5.04 -12.49 -10.34
C ALA A 220 5.15 -11.81 -8.96
N ASN A 221 5.88 -10.69 -8.89
CA ASN A 221 6.07 -9.94 -7.64
C ASN A 221 4.99 -8.88 -7.38
N LEU A 222 4.16 -8.54 -8.38
CA LEU A 222 3.09 -7.57 -8.19
C LEU A 222 1.96 -8.20 -7.38
N ARG A 223 1.54 -7.48 -6.36
CA ARG A 223 0.45 -7.87 -5.48
C ARG A 223 -0.50 -6.69 -5.34
N THR A 224 -1.80 -6.96 -5.35
CA THR A 224 -2.73 -5.97 -4.82
C THR A 224 -2.77 -6.10 -3.31
N HIS A 225 -2.32 -5.06 -2.62
CA HIS A 225 -2.43 -4.93 -1.18
C HIS A 225 -3.56 -3.95 -0.80
N ARG A 226 -4.37 -3.55 -1.79
CA ARG A 226 -5.55 -2.71 -1.60
C ARG A 226 -6.65 -3.49 -0.89
N LYS A 227 -7.43 -2.79 -0.08
CA LYS A 227 -8.62 -3.30 0.62
C LYS A 227 -9.72 -2.30 0.39
N ILE A 228 -10.55 -2.53 -0.61
CA ILE A 228 -11.59 -1.61 -1.05
C ILE A 228 -12.91 -2.37 -1.07
N LEU A 229 -13.94 -1.83 -0.42
CA LEU A 229 -15.31 -2.28 -0.59
C LEU A 229 -16.14 -1.07 -1.00
N VAL A 230 -16.80 -1.11 -2.15
CA VAL A 230 -17.79 -0.09 -2.56
C VAL A 230 -19.15 -0.74 -2.66
N VAL A 231 -20.16 -0.08 -2.09
CA VAL A 231 -21.55 -0.56 -2.08
C VAL A 231 -22.47 0.53 -2.65
N ASP A 232 -23.24 0.15 -3.67
CA ASP A 232 -24.24 0.95 -4.38
C ASP A 232 -23.73 2.33 -4.85
N GLY A 233 -22.44 2.45 -5.17
CA GLY A 233 -21.82 3.73 -5.53
C GLY A 233 -21.96 4.85 -4.48
N ARG A 234 -22.33 4.50 -3.23
CA ARG A 234 -22.73 5.45 -2.17
C ARG A 234 -21.80 5.46 -0.97
N VAL A 235 -21.32 4.29 -0.58
CA VAL A 235 -20.46 4.12 0.59
C VAL A 235 -19.30 3.23 0.22
N ALA A 236 -18.12 3.59 0.70
CA ALA A 236 -16.94 2.79 0.51
C ALA A 236 -16.23 2.53 1.84
N PHE A 237 -15.39 1.50 1.85
CA PHE A 237 -14.53 1.14 2.96
C PHE A 237 -13.11 0.91 2.46
N THR A 238 -12.13 1.41 3.20
CA THR A 238 -10.70 1.18 2.93
C THR A 238 -9.85 1.24 4.20
N GLY A 239 -8.64 0.68 4.19
CA GLY A 239 -7.72 0.68 5.33
C GLY A 239 -6.79 -0.52 5.38
N GLY A 240 -6.36 -0.93 6.58
CA GLY A 240 -5.37 -2.00 6.75
C GLY A 240 -5.94 -3.42 6.93
N ILE A 241 -7.22 -3.52 7.32
CA ILE A 241 -7.86 -4.79 7.74
C ILE A 241 -8.06 -5.77 6.57
N ASN A 242 -7.53 -6.98 6.73
CA ASN A 242 -7.87 -8.14 5.88
C ASN A 242 -9.13 -8.84 6.40
N ILE A 243 -9.79 -9.67 5.60
CA ILE A 243 -10.96 -10.46 6.03
C ILE A 243 -10.46 -11.77 6.64
N ARG A 244 -10.26 -11.78 7.97
CA ARG A 244 -9.68 -12.89 8.74
C ARG A 244 -10.14 -12.86 10.20
N GLU A 245 -10.30 -14.01 10.83
CA GLU A 245 -10.70 -14.14 12.22
C GLU A 245 -9.68 -13.54 13.20
N SER A 246 -8.39 -13.44 12.80
CA SER A 246 -7.32 -12.90 13.65
C SER A 246 -7.53 -11.46 14.11
N PHE A 247 -8.37 -10.67 13.43
CA PHE A 247 -8.73 -9.31 13.84
C PHE A 247 -10.02 -9.24 14.67
N SER A 248 -10.65 -10.38 14.95
CA SER A 248 -11.90 -10.45 15.70
C SER A 248 -11.67 -10.81 17.16
N SER A 249 -12.11 -9.94 18.07
CA SER A 249 -12.06 -10.20 19.51
C SER A 249 -13.04 -11.30 19.92
N GLU A 250 -14.15 -11.46 19.19
CA GLU A 250 -15.12 -12.54 19.39
C GLU A 250 -14.45 -13.92 19.32
N PHE A 251 -13.49 -14.08 18.40
CA PHE A 251 -12.85 -15.37 18.12
C PHE A 251 -11.45 -15.53 18.70
N ASN A 252 -10.76 -14.42 19.02
CA ASN A 252 -9.38 -14.44 19.51
C ASN A 252 -9.18 -13.82 20.90
N GLY A 253 -10.26 -13.41 21.59
CA GLY A 253 -10.20 -12.81 22.91
C GLY A 253 -9.25 -11.61 22.92
N ASP A 254 -8.37 -11.51 23.93
CA ASP A 254 -7.38 -10.44 24.05
C ASP A 254 -6.18 -10.56 23.10
N GLY A 255 -6.05 -11.68 22.37
CA GLY A 255 -4.95 -11.96 21.44
C GLY A 255 -5.18 -11.46 20.02
N PHE A 256 -6.34 -10.84 19.74
CA PHE A 256 -6.69 -10.37 18.40
C PHE A 256 -5.77 -9.25 17.91
N SER A 257 -5.43 -9.28 16.62
CA SER A 257 -4.67 -8.21 15.98
C SER A 257 -5.51 -6.95 15.87
N LEU A 258 -4.90 -5.81 16.16
CA LEU A 258 -5.48 -4.49 15.97
C LEU A 258 -5.13 -3.97 14.57
N ASP A 259 -6.02 -3.21 13.96
CA ASP A 259 -5.76 -2.45 12.74
C ASP A 259 -6.85 -1.36 12.62
N THR A 260 -6.75 -0.48 11.63
CA THR A 260 -7.75 0.56 11.38
C THR A 260 -8.32 0.43 9.98
N HIS A 261 -9.63 0.59 9.89
CA HIS A 261 -10.35 0.72 8.64
C HIS A 261 -11.19 2.00 8.66
N PHE A 262 -11.67 2.42 7.50
CA PHE A 262 -12.36 3.68 7.34
C PHE A 262 -13.59 3.48 6.50
N LYS A 263 -14.75 3.91 7.00
CA LYS A 263 -15.97 4.05 6.21
C LYS A 263 -16.01 5.45 5.65
N VAL A 264 -16.17 5.58 4.34
CA VAL A 264 -16.18 6.87 3.65
C VAL A 264 -17.43 7.06 2.81
N THR A 265 -17.85 8.32 2.70
CA THR A 265 -18.91 8.78 1.78
C THR A 265 -18.48 10.10 1.14
N GLY A 266 -19.12 10.46 0.03
CA GLY A 266 -18.79 11.66 -0.75
C GLY A 266 -17.88 11.32 -1.93
N PRO A 267 -17.18 12.30 -2.53
CA PRO A 267 -16.34 12.09 -3.70
C PRO A 267 -15.30 10.96 -3.58
N LEU A 268 -14.80 10.66 -2.38
CA LEU A 268 -13.89 9.53 -2.15
C LEU A 268 -14.45 8.17 -2.62
N VAL A 269 -15.79 8.00 -2.66
CA VAL A 269 -16.42 6.76 -3.14
C VAL A 269 -16.18 6.57 -4.64
N ALA A 270 -16.26 7.65 -5.41
CA ALA A 270 -15.99 7.64 -6.84
C ALA A 270 -14.53 7.27 -7.13
N ASP A 271 -13.60 7.87 -6.38
CA ASP A 271 -12.17 7.58 -6.53
C ASP A 271 -11.84 6.12 -6.15
N LEU A 272 -12.36 5.61 -5.02
CA LEU A 272 -12.14 4.21 -4.60
C LEU A 272 -12.78 3.22 -5.59
N PHE A 273 -13.96 3.54 -6.13
CA PHE A 273 -14.59 2.75 -7.16
C PHE A 273 -13.75 2.71 -8.44
N ALA A 274 -13.24 3.86 -8.89
CA ALA A 274 -12.39 3.94 -10.08
C ALA A 274 -11.13 3.07 -9.97
N VAL A 275 -10.51 3.03 -8.78
CA VAL A 275 -9.36 2.15 -8.50
C VAL A 275 -9.76 0.67 -8.60
N ALA A 276 -10.78 0.25 -7.84
CA ALA A 276 -11.20 -1.15 -7.81
C ALA A 276 -11.74 -1.64 -9.17
N ALA A 277 -12.46 -0.79 -9.91
CA ALA A 277 -12.97 -1.10 -11.24
C ALA A 277 -11.83 -1.23 -12.27
N ALA A 278 -10.78 -0.41 -12.18
CA ALA A 278 -9.61 -0.54 -13.03
C ALA A 278 -8.85 -1.86 -12.78
N ASP A 279 -8.69 -2.27 -11.52
CA ASP A 279 -8.04 -3.54 -11.17
C ASP A 279 -8.90 -4.75 -11.58
N TRP A 280 -10.22 -4.64 -11.44
CA TRP A 280 -11.17 -5.65 -11.94
C TRP A 280 -11.04 -5.83 -13.45
N GLN A 281 -11.06 -4.73 -14.19
CA GLN A 281 -10.95 -4.77 -15.64
C GLN A 281 -9.58 -5.26 -16.10
N PHE A 282 -8.50 -4.81 -15.46
CA PHE A 282 -7.15 -5.32 -15.75
C PHE A 282 -7.08 -6.85 -15.59
N THR A 283 -7.80 -7.38 -14.60
CA THR A 283 -7.80 -8.82 -14.30
C THR A 283 -8.71 -9.61 -15.23
N THR A 284 -9.90 -9.09 -15.56
CA THR A 284 -10.98 -9.87 -16.21
C THR A 284 -11.31 -9.43 -17.63
N GLY A 285 -10.95 -8.20 -18.01
CA GLY A 285 -11.41 -7.54 -19.23
C GLY A 285 -12.80 -6.91 -19.12
N GLU A 286 -13.57 -7.21 -18.08
CA GLU A 286 -14.93 -6.68 -17.86
C GLU A 286 -14.88 -5.20 -17.44
N THR A 287 -15.72 -4.39 -18.07
CA THR A 287 -15.90 -2.98 -17.71
C THR A 287 -17.22 -2.80 -16.95
N LEU A 288 -17.18 -2.05 -15.85
CA LEU A 288 -18.31 -1.84 -14.94
C LEU A 288 -18.97 -0.48 -15.23
N GLU A 289 -19.71 -0.40 -16.34
CA GLU A 289 -20.33 0.84 -16.86
C GLU A 289 -21.87 0.80 -16.91
N ASP A 290 -22.49 -0.31 -16.51
CA ASP A 290 -23.95 -0.43 -16.47
C ASP A 290 -24.60 0.32 -15.29
N ASP A 291 -25.93 0.46 -15.32
CA ASP A 291 -26.75 1.19 -14.32
C ASP A 291 -26.58 0.69 -12.88
N ALA A 292 -26.08 -0.54 -12.69
CA ALA A 292 -25.83 -1.08 -11.36
C ALA A 292 -24.61 -0.41 -10.71
N TRP A 293 -23.67 0.10 -11.50
CA TRP A 293 -22.41 0.72 -11.06
C TRP A 293 -22.44 2.26 -11.03
N GLU A 294 -23.63 2.85 -11.18
CA GLU A 294 -23.85 4.31 -11.09
C GLU A 294 -23.38 4.87 -9.74
N LEU A 295 -22.67 6.01 -9.78
CA LEU A 295 -22.18 6.68 -8.58
C LEU A 295 -23.25 7.61 -8.00
N VAL A 296 -23.40 7.60 -6.68
CA VAL A 296 -24.38 8.48 -6.02
C VAL A 296 -23.75 9.83 -5.73
N ALA A 297 -24.44 10.91 -6.13
CA ALA A 297 -24.03 12.27 -5.82
C ALA A 297 -23.82 12.47 -4.29
N PRO A 298 -22.76 13.17 -3.87
CA PRO A 298 -22.52 13.44 -2.46
C PRO A 298 -23.70 14.18 -1.82
N ALA A 299 -24.06 13.80 -0.59
CA ALA A 299 -25.12 14.48 0.17
C ALA A 299 -24.66 15.81 0.77
N ALA A 300 -23.35 15.98 0.99
CA ALA A 300 -22.78 17.22 1.50
C ALA A 300 -22.59 18.23 0.37
N GLU A 301 -22.67 19.53 0.68
CA GLU A 301 -22.36 20.58 -0.30
C GLU A 301 -20.85 20.72 -0.53
N PRO A 302 -20.42 21.11 -1.75
CA PRO A 302 -19.03 21.47 -2.03
C PRO A 302 -18.47 22.54 -1.07
N GLY A 303 -17.19 22.43 -0.72
CA GLY A 303 -16.49 23.35 0.18
C GLY A 303 -16.79 23.15 1.67
N LYS A 304 -17.67 22.20 2.03
CA LYS A 304 -17.94 21.80 3.42
C LYS A 304 -17.36 20.40 3.70
N ALA A 305 -17.38 19.99 4.97
CA ALA A 305 -16.94 18.65 5.43
C ALA A 305 -15.44 18.36 5.24
N VAL A 306 -15.04 17.09 5.36
CA VAL A 306 -13.65 16.66 5.36
C VAL A 306 -13.03 16.85 3.97
N ILE A 307 -11.85 17.46 3.92
CA ILE A 307 -11.07 17.57 2.69
C ILE A 307 -10.14 16.37 2.59
N ALA A 308 -10.25 15.60 1.50
CA ALA A 308 -9.48 14.37 1.35
C ALA A 308 -9.32 13.96 -0.12
N ARG A 309 -8.40 13.03 -0.36
CA ARG A 309 -8.32 12.29 -1.63
C ARG A 309 -7.87 10.85 -1.42
N VAL A 310 -8.19 10.02 -2.41
CA VAL A 310 -7.62 8.69 -2.56
C VAL A 310 -6.25 8.80 -3.22
N VAL A 311 -5.25 8.18 -2.61
CA VAL A 311 -3.91 8.03 -3.15
C VAL A 311 -3.70 6.57 -3.51
N SER A 312 -3.92 6.24 -4.78
CA SER A 312 -3.60 4.93 -5.35
C SER A 312 -2.13 4.91 -5.77
N THR A 313 -1.40 3.88 -5.37
CA THR A 313 0.00 3.68 -5.76
C THR A 313 0.23 2.26 -6.23
N GLY A 314 1.31 2.04 -6.98
CA GLY A 314 1.66 0.73 -7.50
C GLY A 314 2.94 0.73 -8.32
N PRO A 315 3.47 -0.46 -8.67
CA PRO A 315 4.65 -0.66 -9.51
C PRO A 315 4.42 -0.29 -10.99
N ASP A 316 3.82 0.87 -11.24
CA ASP A 316 3.48 1.42 -12.54
C ASP A 316 3.95 2.89 -12.63
N ARG A 317 3.19 3.77 -13.29
CA ARG A 317 3.46 5.21 -13.35
C ARG A 317 3.40 5.91 -11.98
N SER A 318 2.75 5.30 -10.99
CA SER A 318 2.52 5.82 -9.64
C SER A 318 3.53 5.30 -8.59
N VAL A 319 4.60 4.62 -9.01
CA VAL A 319 5.53 3.93 -8.11
C VAL A 319 6.18 4.85 -7.07
N GLU A 320 6.39 6.13 -7.39
CA GLU A 320 6.97 7.09 -6.46
C GLU A 320 5.92 7.97 -5.76
N THR A 321 4.63 7.75 -6.01
CA THR A 321 3.57 8.65 -5.54
C THR A 321 3.52 8.69 -4.01
N ASN A 322 3.50 7.53 -3.34
CA ASN A 322 3.48 7.48 -1.87
C ASN A 322 4.74 8.12 -1.28
N HIS A 323 5.90 7.79 -1.85
CA HIS A 323 7.19 8.36 -1.44
C HIS A 323 7.20 9.89 -1.53
N LYS A 324 6.77 10.45 -2.68
CA LYS A 324 6.68 11.90 -2.90
C LYS A 324 5.70 12.57 -1.94
N MET A 325 4.55 11.95 -1.68
CA MET A 325 3.57 12.43 -0.71
C MET A 325 4.16 12.55 0.70
N LEU A 326 4.84 11.50 1.17
CA LEU A 326 5.49 11.47 2.48
C LEU A 326 6.63 12.48 2.57
N MET A 327 7.50 12.56 1.55
CA MET A 327 8.58 13.56 1.47
C MET A 327 8.03 14.99 1.55
N GLY A 328 6.97 15.27 0.80
CA GLY A 328 6.25 16.54 0.87
C GLY A 328 5.76 16.85 2.28
N ALA A 329 5.04 15.91 2.89
CA ALA A 329 4.45 16.09 4.22
C ALA A 329 5.54 16.37 5.29
N PHE A 330 6.64 15.61 5.26
CA PHE A 330 7.76 15.80 6.19
C PHE A 330 8.49 17.12 5.95
N SER A 331 8.53 17.62 4.71
CA SER A 331 9.15 18.91 4.38
C SER A 331 8.36 20.10 4.94
N VAL A 332 7.02 20.01 4.97
CA VAL A 332 6.15 21.11 5.43
C VAL A 332 5.82 21.05 6.92
N ALA A 333 6.18 19.97 7.61
CA ALA A 333 5.93 19.77 9.04
C ALA A 333 6.64 20.84 9.90
N ARG A 334 5.91 21.37 10.88
CA ARG A 334 6.35 22.47 11.77
C ARG A 334 6.37 22.11 13.26
N SER A 335 5.50 21.23 13.73
CA SER A 335 5.36 20.92 15.17
C SER A 335 5.50 19.43 15.48
N SER A 336 4.87 18.54 14.71
CA SER A 336 4.91 17.10 14.95
C SER A 336 4.71 16.24 13.71
N ILE A 337 5.39 15.10 13.71
CA ILE A 337 5.14 13.96 12.82
C ILE A 337 4.89 12.74 13.71
N ARG A 338 3.74 12.10 13.57
CA ARG A 338 3.34 10.93 14.36
C ARG A 338 3.07 9.78 13.42
N ILE A 339 3.73 8.65 13.62
CA ILE A 339 3.67 7.48 12.71
C ILE A 339 3.32 6.24 13.52
N VAL A 340 2.41 5.42 13.01
CA VAL A 340 2.17 4.03 13.41
C VAL A 340 2.37 3.17 12.17
N SER A 341 3.25 2.19 12.24
CA SER A 341 3.45 1.24 11.14
C SER A 341 3.89 -0.12 11.68
N PRO A 342 3.29 -1.23 11.22
CA PRO A 342 3.70 -2.57 11.66
C PRO A 342 5.07 -2.97 11.13
N TYR A 343 5.43 -2.46 9.94
CA TYR A 343 6.69 -2.71 9.27
C TYR A 343 7.27 -1.35 8.88
N PHE A 344 8.09 -0.79 9.77
CA PHE A 344 8.72 0.50 9.58
C PHE A 344 10.14 0.29 9.06
N LEU A 345 10.29 0.14 7.76
CA LEU A 345 11.53 -0.10 7.03
C LEU A 345 11.80 0.99 5.97
N PRO A 346 11.74 2.30 6.32
CA PRO A 346 11.87 3.37 5.35
C PRO A 346 13.23 3.36 4.66
N ASP A 347 13.27 3.85 3.42
CA ASP A 347 14.52 4.05 2.70
C ASP A 347 15.33 5.23 3.26
N ARG A 348 16.51 5.45 2.69
CA ARG A 348 17.43 6.48 3.17
C ARG A 348 16.84 7.88 3.01
N GLU A 349 16.08 8.09 1.94
CA GLU A 349 15.45 9.34 1.57
C GLU A 349 14.41 9.74 2.63
N LEU A 350 13.50 8.83 2.99
CA LEU A 350 12.51 9.05 4.04
C LEU A 350 13.14 9.19 5.42
N ILE A 351 14.15 8.38 5.76
CA ILE A 351 14.92 8.55 7.01
C ILE A 351 15.53 9.95 7.06
N THR A 352 16.15 10.41 5.97
CA THR A 352 16.79 11.73 5.89
C THR A 352 15.75 12.84 6.07
N ALA A 353 14.57 12.73 5.45
CA ALA A 353 13.50 13.70 5.61
C ALA A 353 12.98 13.77 7.06
N LEU A 354 12.75 12.63 7.71
CA LEU A 354 12.32 12.55 9.11
C LEU A 354 13.36 13.16 10.06
N VAL A 355 14.63 12.76 9.90
CA VAL A 355 15.75 13.28 10.70
C VAL A 355 15.94 14.79 10.47
N THR A 356 15.77 15.25 9.24
CA THR A 356 15.85 16.69 8.94
C THR A 356 14.72 17.45 9.62
N ALA A 357 13.49 16.92 9.59
CA ALA A 357 12.37 17.50 10.33
C ALA A 357 12.65 17.54 11.84
N ALA A 358 13.12 16.44 12.42
CA ALA A 358 13.49 16.38 13.82
C ALA A 358 14.56 17.42 14.19
N ARG A 359 15.57 17.61 13.34
CA ARG A 359 16.60 18.65 13.51
C ARG A 359 16.08 20.09 13.39
N ARG A 360 14.96 20.31 12.69
CA ARG A 360 14.27 21.62 12.68
C ARG A 360 13.46 21.88 13.96
N GLY A 361 13.44 20.93 14.90
CA GLY A 361 12.64 21.01 16.13
C GLY A 361 11.25 20.39 16.01
N VAL A 362 10.93 19.70 14.90
CA VAL A 362 9.67 18.97 14.76
C VAL A 362 9.71 17.73 15.64
N ARG A 363 8.67 17.51 16.44
CA ARG A 363 8.56 16.32 17.31
C ARG A 363 8.20 15.10 16.47
N VAL A 364 9.13 14.15 16.31
CA VAL A 364 8.92 12.93 15.52
C VAL A 364 8.74 11.72 16.44
N ASP A 365 7.54 11.15 16.45
CA ASP A 365 7.22 9.92 17.19
C ASP A 365 6.83 8.80 16.23
N ILE A 366 7.49 7.66 16.37
CA ILE A 366 7.27 6.47 15.55
C ILE A 366 6.90 5.32 16.48
N VAL A 367 5.70 4.79 16.32
CA VAL A 367 5.18 3.65 17.06
C VAL A 367 5.25 2.41 16.17
N VAL A 368 5.92 1.37 16.67
CA VAL A 368 6.06 0.07 16.03
C VAL A 368 5.61 -1.03 16.99
N PRO A 369 5.11 -2.17 16.50
CA PRO A 369 4.61 -3.23 17.37
C PRO A 369 5.71 -3.83 18.24
N GLY A 370 5.42 -4.13 19.51
CA GLY A 370 6.32 -4.90 20.38
C GLY A 370 6.29 -6.39 20.06
N ALA A 371 5.11 -6.94 19.80
CA ALA A 371 4.92 -8.28 19.24
C ALA A 371 4.64 -8.19 17.75
N ASN A 372 5.47 -8.80 16.89
CA ASN A 372 5.35 -8.73 15.44
C ASN A 372 5.10 -10.15 14.87
N ASN A 373 4.21 -10.27 13.89
CA ASN A 373 3.94 -11.53 13.20
C ASN A 373 5.08 -11.94 12.23
N LEU A 374 5.96 -11.00 11.84
CA LEU A 374 7.10 -11.22 10.95
C LEU A 374 8.44 -10.95 11.65
N THR A 375 8.99 -11.94 12.34
CA THR A 375 10.24 -11.82 13.12
C THR A 375 11.44 -11.35 12.30
N LEU A 376 11.54 -11.75 11.03
CA LEU A 376 12.64 -11.32 10.15
C LEU A 376 12.57 -9.83 9.84
N VAL A 377 11.37 -9.33 9.54
CA VAL A 377 11.10 -7.91 9.28
C VAL A 377 11.33 -7.09 10.55
N ASP A 378 10.91 -7.60 11.70
CA ASP A 378 11.13 -6.95 13.00
C ASP A 378 12.63 -6.74 13.33
N ARG A 379 13.46 -7.76 13.07
CA ARG A 379 14.91 -7.67 13.25
C ARG A 379 15.56 -6.70 12.27
N ALA A 380 15.18 -6.76 11.00
CA ALA A 380 15.65 -5.80 9.99
C ALA A 380 15.26 -4.37 10.35
N MET A 381 14.04 -4.18 10.87
CA MET A 381 13.52 -2.89 11.31
C MET A 381 14.34 -2.34 12.47
N THR A 382 14.59 -3.16 13.48
CA THR A 382 15.38 -2.78 14.66
C THR A 382 16.80 -2.34 14.29
N ALA A 383 17.38 -2.96 13.26
CA ALA A 383 18.73 -2.67 12.80
C ALA A 383 18.92 -1.22 12.32
N GLN A 384 17.85 -0.50 11.93
CA GLN A 384 17.94 0.86 11.39
C GLN A 384 17.58 1.95 12.41
N PHE A 385 17.01 1.58 13.56
CA PHE A 385 16.53 2.53 14.57
C PHE A 385 17.61 3.49 15.06
N ASP A 386 18.86 3.03 15.09
CA ASP A 386 20.00 3.86 15.50
C ASP A 386 20.23 5.08 14.57
N GLN A 387 19.82 5.03 13.31
CA GLN A 387 19.93 6.14 12.36
C GLN A 387 18.99 7.30 12.72
N MET A 388 17.84 7.00 13.32
CA MET A 388 16.80 7.96 13.67
C MET A 388 16.95 8.46 15.11
N LEU A 389 17.22 7.55 16.05
CA LEU A 389 17.40 7.88 17.47
C LEU A 389 18.59 8.82 17.72
N LYS A 390 19.67 8.70 16.94
CA LYS A 390 20.82 9.63 17.00
C LYS A 390 20.46 11.06 16.59
N ASN A 391 19.30 11.25 15.99
CA ASN A 391 18.90 12.48 15.30
C ASN A 391 17.52 12.97 15.78
N TYR A 392 17.24 12.82 17.08
CA TYR A 392 16.07 13.41 17.76
C TYR A 392 14.70 12.81 17.42
N CYS A 393 14.63 11.78 16.57
CA CYS A 393 13.41 10.99 16.44
C CYS A 393 13.23 10.08 17.65
N ARG A 394 11.97 9.79 18.01
CA ARG A 394 11.61 8.89 19.11
C ARG A 394 10.90 7.66 18.57
N ILE A 395 11.27 6.50 19.08
CA ILE A 395 10.71 5.22 18.65
C ILE A 395 10.13 4.52 19.86
N TRP A 396 8.89 4.05 19.72
CA TRP A 396 8.08 3.44 20.76
C TRP A 396 7.69 2.04 20.34
N ARG A 397 8.00 1.04 21.17
CA ARG A 397 7.54 -0.34 21.01
C ARG A 397 6.22 -0.52 21.74
N ALA A 398 5.13 -0.62 20.99
CA ALA A 398 3.78 -0.79 21.53
C ALA A 398 3.64 -2.13 22.26
N SER A 399 3.07 -2.08 23.46
CA SER A 399 2.74 -3.28 24.24
C SER A 399 1.41 -3.88 23.80
N GLY A 400 1.19 -5.14 24.13
CA GLY A 400 -0.06 -5.85 23.86
C GLY A 400 -0.09 -6.55 22.50
N ALA A 401 -1.29 -6.73 21.96
CA ALA A 401 -1.52 -7.46 20.72
C ALA A 401 -0.89 -6.76 19.51
N PHE A 402 -0.60 -7.55 18.46
CA PHE A 402 -0.03 -7.02 17.22
C PHE A 402 -0.94 -5.96 16.62
N ASN A 403 -0.38 -4.76 16.37
CA ASN A 403 -1.09 -3.67 15.73
C ASN A 403 -0.57 -3.46 14.31
N HIS A 404 -1.45 -3.68 13.34
CA HIS A 404 -1.21 -3.59 11.91
C HIS A 404 -1.69 -2.27 11.29
N SER A 405 -2.13 -1.28 12.08
CA SER A 405 -2.53 0.03 11.58
C SER A 405 -1.40 0.77 10.87
N LYS A 406 -1.72 1.47 9.78
CA LYS A 406 -0.82 2.39 9.08
C LYS A 406 -1.37 3.80 9.20
N LEU A 407 -0.89 4.53 10.20
CA LEU A 407 -1.39 5.85 10.56
C LEU A 407 -0.25 6.85 10.53
N LEU A 408 -0.50 8.01 9.95
CA LEU A 408 0.44 9.11 9.98
C LEU A 408 -0.31 10.42 10.16
N THR A 409 0.14 11.27 11.07
CA THR A 409 -0.34 12.66 11.20
C THR A 409 0.81 13.65 11.21
N VAL A 410 0.55 14.83 10.64
CA VAL A 410 1.44 15.99 10.65
C VAL A 410 0.69 17.19 11.22
N ASP A 411 1.27 17.76 12.27
CA ASP A 411 0.82 18.99 12.95
C ASP A 411 -0.68 19.04 13.28
N SER A 412 -1.26 17.91 13.69
CA SER A 412 -2.69 17.79 13.98
C SER A 412 -3.62 18.29 12.86
N ARG A 413 -3.17 18.30 11.59
CA ARG A 413 -3.92 18.88 10.47
C ARG A 413 -3.98 18.03 9.22
N TRP A 414 -2.90 17.30 8.95
CA TRP A 414 -2.78 16.45 7.78
C TRP A 414 -2.59 15.00 8.24
N SER A 415 -3.37 14.09 7.68
CA SER A 415 -3.28 12.67 7.99
C SER A 415 -3.12 11.85 6.71
N TYR A 416 -2.43 10.73 6.85
CA TYR A 416 -2.25 9.75 5.78
C TYR A 416 -2.47 8.36 6.35
N VAL A 417 -3.52 7.70 5.88
CA VAL A 417 -4.02 6.44 6.44
C VAL A 417 -4.49 5.50 5.35
N GLY A 418 -4.28 4.19 5.50
CA GLY A 418 -4.66 3.26 4.43
C GLY A 418 -4.02 1.89 4.54
N SER A 419 -3.61 1.35 3.40
CA SER A 419 -3.01 0.02 3.29
C SER A 419 -1.48 0.04 3.30
N SER A 420 -0.84 1.18 2.99
CA SER A 420 0.61 1.26 2.77
C SER A 420 1.42 1.14 4.06
N ASN A 421 2.30 0.14 4.12
CA ASN A 421 3.39 0.14 5.10
C ASN A 421 4.51 1.09 4.68
N LEU A 422 5.38 1.45 5.64
CA LEU A 422 6.58 2.23 5.37
C LEU A 422 7.77 1.30 5.16
N ASP A 423 7.68 0.41 4.17
CA ASP A 423 8.72 -0.54 3.78
C ASP A 423 8.94 -0.54 2.25
N PRO A 424 10.08 -1.06 1.75
CA PRO A 424 10.40 -1.00 0.34
C PRO A 424 9.40 -1.73 -0.55
N ARG A 425 8.76 -2.78 -0.03
CA ARG A 425 7.79 -3.56 -0.78
C ARG A 425 6.49 -2.78 -1.00
N SER A 426 5.90 -2.20 0.05
CA SER A 426 4.72 -1.33 -0.09
C SER A 426 5.02 -0.10 -0.92
N LEU A 427 6.21 0.48 -0.80
CA LEU A 427 6.58 1.70 -1.52
C LEU A 427 6.91 1.48 -3.01
N ARG A 428 7.26 0.26 -3.45
CA ARG A 428 7.75 0.03 -4.83
C ARG A 428 7.08 -1.11 -5.59
N LEU A 429 6.56 -2.12 -4.89
CA LEU A 429 6.20 -3.41 -5.50
C LEU A 429 4.72 -3.79 -5.34
N ASN A 430 4.06 -3.32 -4.29
CA ASN A 430 2.63 -3.56 -4.10
C ASN A 430 1.81 -2.43 -4.71
N PHE A 431 0.63 -2.79 -5.22
CA PHE A 431 -0.45 -1.83 -5.39
C PHE A 431 -1.07 -1.54 -4.02
N GLU A 432 -1.13 -0.27 -3.65
CA GLU A 432 -1.65 0.20 -2.36
C GLU A 432 -2.73 1.27 -2.60
N VAL A 433 -3.50 1.55 -1.56
CA VAL A 433 -4.50 2.62 -1.53
C VAL A 433 -4.51 3.28 -0.15
N ASP A 434 -4.30 4.59 -0.13
CA ASP A 434 -4.35 5.40 1.08
C ASP A 434 -5.30 6.58 0.91
N LEU A 435 -5.63 7.21 2.02
CA LEU A 435 -6.38 8.46 2.12
C LEU A 435 -5.46 9.54 2.63
N GLU A 436 -5.28 10.59 1.83
CA GLU A 436 -4.79 11.87 2.32
C GLU A 436 -5.98 12.64 2.90
N VAL A 437 -5.87 13.12 4.13
CA VAL A 437 -6.95 13.83 4.82
C VAL A 437 -6.42 15.14 5.41
N LEU A 438 -7.00 16.26 5.00
CA LEU A 438 -6.83 17.57 5.61
C LEU A 438 -8.05 17.87 6.47
N ASP A 439 -7.96 17.50 7.75
CA ASP A 439 -8.98 17.79 8.76
C ASP A 439 -8.37 17.73 10.16
N GLU A 440 -8.58 18.80 10.93
CA GLU A 440 -7.96 18.94 12.26
C GLU A 440 -8.60 18.01 13.30
N ALA A 441 -9.92 17.80 13.24
CA ALA A 441 -10.61 16.94 14.20
C ALA A 441 -10.26 15.46 14.01
N PHE A 442 -10.16 15.03 12.75
CA PHE A 442 -9.71 13.70 12.35
C PHE A 442 -8.26 13.46 12.78
N ALA A 443 -7.35 14.38 12.44
CA ALA A 443 -5.94 14.28 12.81
C ALA A 443 -5.75 14.23 14.34
N ARG A 444 -6.46 15.07 15.11
CA ARG A 444 -6.43 15.02 16.59
C ARG A 444 -7.00 13.72 17.15
N THR A 445 -7.98 13.11 16.48
CA THR A 445 -8.52 11.81 16.90
C THR A 445 -7.48 10.69 16.70
N LEU A 446 -6.78 10.69 15.56
CA LEU A 446 -5.66 9.77 15.35
C LEU A 446 -4.53 10.02 16.36
N GLU A 447 -4.16 11.28 16.62
CA GLU A 447 -3.10 11.62 17.57
C GLU A 447 -3.42 11.14 18.99
N ARG A 448 -4.66 11.30 19.47
CA ARG A 448 -5.09 10.75 20.75
C ARG A 448 -4.93 9.23 20.82
N ARG A 449 -5.24 8.53 19.73
CA ARG A 449 -5.03 7.08 19.64
C ARG A 449 -3.55 6.72 19.70
N ILE A 450 -2.70 7.49 19.02
CA ILE A 450 -1.24 7.32 19.07
C ILE A 450 -0.71 7.61 20.49
N ASP A 451 -1.19 8.66 21.15
CA ASP A 451 -0.82 9.00 22.53
C ASP A 451 -1.17 7.85 23.50
N LEU A 452 -2.35 7.23 23.34
CA LEU A 452 -2.73 6.05 24.11
C LEU A 452 -1.78 4.87 23.86
N MET A 453 -1.40 4.60 22.60
CA MET A 453 -0.40 3.57 22.30
C MET A 453 0.95 3.88 22.95
N ILE A 454 1.41 5.14 22.86
CA ILE A 454 2.67 5.57 23.47
C ILE A 454 2.64 5.42 25.00
N SER A 455 1.52 5.73 25.64
CA SER A 455 1.39 5.67 27.11
C SER A 455 1.65 4.28 27.70
N SER A 456 1.41 3.23 26.92
CA SER A 456 1.68 1.83 27.29
C SER A 456 2.89 1.23 26.56
N SER A 457 3.60 2.03 25.76
CA SER A 457 4.76 1.58 24.99
C SER A 457 6.06 1.63 25.80
N THR A 458 7.03 0.83 25.38
CA THR A 458 8.41 0.97 25.83
C THR A 458 9.20 1.86 24.87
N GLU A 459 9.85 2.91 25.38
CA GLU A 459 10.73 3.75 24.58
C GLU A 459 12.00 2.97 24.17
N VAL A 460 12.35 3.05 22.88
CA VAL A 460 13.60 2.50 22.38
C VAL A 460 14.70 3.55 22.51
N THR A 461 15.72 3.26 23.33
CA THR A 461 16.86 4.17 23.52
C THR A 461 18.09 3.71 22.75
N LEU A 462 18.95 4.65 22.38
CA LEU A 462 20.22 4.33 21.73
C LEU A 462 21.11 3.44 22.64
N HIS A 463 21.03 3.65 23.95
CA HIS A 463 21.73 2.83 24.94
C HIS A 463 21.23 1.38 24.92
N SER A 464 19.90 1.16 24.98
CA SER A 464 19.32 -0.18 24.97
C SER A 464 19.60 -0.92 23.66
N LEU A 465 19.63 -0.23 22.51
CA LEU A 465 20.00 -0.87 21.24
C LEU A 465 21.46 -1.35 21.21
N ARG A 466 22.38 -0.58 21.81
CA ARG A 466 23.83 -0.83 21.79
C ARG A 466 24.29 -1.87 22.80
N SER A 467 23.61 -1.97 23.95
CA SER A 467 23.93 -2.92 25.02
C SER A 467 23.58 -4.37 24.69
N ARG A 468 22.81 -4.61 23.61
CA ARG A 468 22.45 -5.97 23.16
C ARG A 468 23.69 -6.75 22.69
N PRO A 469 23.73 -8.09 22.88
CA PRO A 469 24.87 -8.92 22.51
C PRO A 469 25.27 -8.77 21.03
N PHE A 470 26.58 -8.80 20.75
CA PHE A 470 27.11 -8.67 19.40
C PHE A 470 26.47 -9.65 18.38
N PRO A 471 26.29 -10.95 18.68
CA PRO A 471 25.66 -11.88 17.73
C PRO A 471 24.24 -11.46 17.33
N VAL A 472 23.45 -10.94 18.27
CA VAL A 472 22.08 -10.44 18.00
C VAL A 472 22.15 -9.25 17.05
N ARG A 473 23.01 -8.27 17.35
CA ARG A 473 23.20 -7.07 16.51
C ARG A 473 23.72 -7.41 15.12
N LEU A 474 24.59 -8.41 14.99
CA LEU A 474 25.12 -8.86 13.71
C LEU A 474 24.02 -9.50 12.87
N ILE A 475 23.21 -10.38 13.44
CA ILE A 475 22.07 -11.02 12.74
C ILE A 475 21.08 -9.96 12.26
N GLU A 476 20.74 -8.97 13.11
CA GLU A 476 19.88 -7.86 12.71
C GLU A 476 20.43 -7.09 11.51
N LYS A 477 21.73 -6.79 11.50
CA LYS A 477 22.37 -6.10 10.37
C LYS A 477 22.42 -6.97 9.11
N VAL A 478 22.65 -8.27 9.23
CA VAL A 478 22.60 -9.20 8.08
C VAL A 478 21.19 -9.27 7.50
N LEU A 479 20.16 -9.39 8.34
CA LEU A 479 18.77 -9.38 7.88
C LEU A 479 18.38 -8.05 7.24
N TRP A 480 18.88 -6.94 7.77
CA TRP A 480 18.69 -5.61 7.18
C TRP A 480 19.31 -5.47 5.77
N LEU A 481 20.38 -6.19 5.44
CA LEU A 481 20.91 -6.20 4.06
C LEU A 481 19.89 -6.77 3.05
N GLY A 482 18.95 -7.59 3.52
CA GLY A 482 17.84 -8.09 2.72
C GLY A 482 16.66 -7.11 2.58
N SER A 483 16.71 -5.92 3.20
CA SER A 483 15.60 -4.96 3.24
C SER A 483 14.98 -4.60 1.88
N PRO A 484 15.72 -4.53 0.74
CA PRO A 484 15.10 -4.22 -0.55
C PRO A 484 14.08 -5.27 -1.01
N TYR A 485 14.05 -6.44 -0.38
CA TYR A 485 13.20 -7.58 -0.72
C TYR A 485 12.24 -7.99 0.42
N LEU A 486 12.34 -7.35 1.58
CA LEU A 486 11.51 -7.62 2.75
C LEU A 486 10.18 -6.88 2.70
#